data_AF-A0A957YAH9-F1
#
_entry.id   AF-A0A957YAH9-F1
#
_cell.length_a   1.000
_cell.length_b   1.000
_cell.length_c   1.000
_cell.angle_alpha   90.00
_cell.angle_beta   90.00
_cell.angle_gamma   90.00
#
_symmetry.space_group_name_H-M   'P 1'
#
loop_
_entity.id
_entity.type
_entity.pdbx_description
1 polymer ?
#
loop_
_entity_poly.entity_id
_entity_poly.type
_entity_poly.pdbx_seq_one_letter_code
_entity_poly.pdbx_strand_id
1 'polypeptide(L)'
;MANPSIDILTEHQKAQMERLVMLRDYQQLIGDPYVKSALNFVIEDTQEAIARGASRLRQIGAMQVSKFSEDVNNKLLRQGRQRRGLGDKIWFIYNGLDHQLQWYERQVKVLVDDADTQAIFVALAEQLRARIDRWRNLMDEMKVPPEK
;
A
#
# COMPACT_ATOMS: atom_id res chain seq x y z
N MET A 1 -22.00 6.61 18.66
CA MET A 1 -21.06 5.49 18.49
C MET A 1 -20.06 5.91 17.43
N ALA A 2 -18.76 5.70 17.65
CA ALA A 2 -17.76 5.93 16.59
C ALA A 2 -18.09 4.98 15.44
N ASN A 3 -18.11 5.47 14.20
CA ASN A 3 -18.36 4.64 13.02
C ASN A 3 -17.01 4.01 12.61
N PRO A 4 -16.78 2.70 12.82
CA PRO A 4 -15.49 2.07 12.55
C PRO A 4 -15.03 2.27 11.11
N SER A 5 -15.99 2.35 10.17
CA SER A 5 -15.68 2.61 8.76
C SER A 5 -15.01 3.96 8.54
N ILE A 6 -15.42 5.01 9.25
CA ILE A 6 -14.80 6.33 9.12
C ILE A 6 -13.35 6.25 9.61
N ASP A 7 -13.13 5.69 10.79
CA ASP A 7 -11.79 5.60 11.39
C ASP A 7 -10.83 4.76 10.53
N ILE A 8 -11.31 3.59 10.07
CA ILE A 8 -10.53 2.68 9.22
C ILE A 8 -10.24 3.30 7.85
N LEU A 9 -11.22 3.96 7.22
CA LEU A 9 -11.01 4.62 5.94
C LEU A 9 -10.07 5.82 6.07
N THR A 10 -10.13 6.56 7.17
CA THR A 10 -9.20 7.67 7.43
C THR A 10 -7.78 7.16 7.64
N GLU A 11 -7.60 6.12 8.45
CA GLU A 11 -6.29 5.46 8.63
C GLU A 11 -5.76 4.95 7.29
N HIS A 12 -6.62 4.30 6.50
CA HIS A 12 -6.31 3.84 5.16
C HIS A 12 -5.81 4.98 4.26
N GLN A 13 -6.58 6.05 4.14
CA GLN A 13 -6.24 7.19 3.29
C GLN A 13 -4.88 7.78 3.66
N LYS A 14 -4.66 8.01 4.95
CA LYS A 14 -3.39 8.53 5.46
C LYS A 14 -2.23 7.61 5.07
N ALA A 15 -2.35 6.30 5.36
CA ALA A 15 -1.32 5.33 5.07
C ALA A 15 -1.02 5.20 3.57
N GLN A 16 -2.04 5.23 2.70
CA GLN A 16 -1.83 5.14 1.25
C GLN A 16 -1.17 6.41 0.68
N MET A 17 -1.51 7.60 1.17
CA MET A 17 -0.86 8.83 0.72
C MET A 17 0.62 8.87 1.12
N GLU A 18 0.94 8.47 2.35
CA GLU A 18 2.31 8.35 2.84
C GLU A 18 3.09 7.30 2.01
N ARG A 19 2.47 6.16 1.74
CA ARG A 19 3.04 5.11 0.89
C ARG A 19 3.28 5.60 -0.54
N LEU A 20 2.35 6.34 -1.14
CA LEU A 20 2.46 6.85 -2.51
C LEU A 20 3.68 7.74 -2.69
N VAL A 21 3.92 8.66 -1.74
CA VAL A 21 5.11 9.52 -1.77
C VAL A 21 6.37 8.66 -1.67
N MET A 22 6.40 7.73 -0.70
CA MET A 22 7.53 6.81 -0.54
C MET A 22 7.80 6.01 -1.82
N LEU A 23 6.79 5.42 -2.45
CA LEU A 23 6.94 4.61 -3.67
C LEU A 23 7.51 5.42 -4.83
N ARG A 24 7.06 6.68 -5.01
CA ARG A 24 7.56 7.58 -6.07
C ARG A 24 9.01 7.96 -5.87
N ASP A 25 9.38 8.35 -4.65
CA ASP A 25 10.77 8.62 -4.31
C ASP A 25 11.65 7.38 -4.49
N TYR A 26 11.13 6.23 -4.06
CA TYR A 26 11.85 4.97 -4.16
C TYR A 26 12.07 4.54 -5.61
N GLN A 27 11.11 4.79 -6.49
CA GLN A 27 11.24 4.54 -7.92
C GLN A 27 12.44 5.28 -8.55
N GLN A 28 12.73 6.49 -8.08
CA GLN A 28 13.89 7.25 -8.55
C GLN A 28 15.22 6.57 -8.19
N LEU A 29 15.24 5.73 -7.15
CA LEU A 29 16.42 5.01 -6.65
C LEU A 29 16.64 3.63 -7.29
N ILE A 30 15.72 3.19 -8.15
CA ILE A 30 15.78 1.89 -8.83
C ILE A 30 16.32 2.13 -10.24
N GLY A 31 17.47 1.54 -10.58
CA GLY A 31 18.02 1.60 -11.93
C GLY A 31 17.35 0.62 -12.90
N ASP A 32 16.89 -0.51 -12.38
CA ASP A 32 16.37 -1.62 -13.18
C ASP A 32 14.99 -1.30 -13.80
N PRO A 33 14.83 -1.42 -15.13
CA PRO A 33 13.59 -1.07 -15.83
C PRO A 33 12.43 -2.04 -15.53
N TYR A 34 12.71 -3.32 -15.30
CA TYR A 34 11.67 -4.31 -14.97
C TYR A 34 11.10 -4.05 -13.59
N VAL A 35 11.97 -3.80 -12.61
CA VAL A 35 11.54 -3.44 -11.25
C VAL A 35 10.80 -2.11 -11.24
N LYS A 36 11.25 -1.11 -12.02
CA LYS A 36 10.53 0.16 -12.19
C LYS A 36 9.13 -0.04 -12.77
N SER A 37 8.97 -0.91 -13.77
CA SER A 37 7.68 -1.24 -14.36
C SER A 37 6.77 -1.92 -13.34
N ALA A 38 7.29 -2.91 -12.59
CA ALA A 38 6.54 -3.56 -11.51
C ALA A 38 6.10 -2.56 -10.43
N LEU A 39 6.95 -1.60 -10.08
CA LEU A 39 6.67 -0.55 -9.10
C LEU A 39 5.64 0.46 -9.60
N ASN A 40 5.59 0.78 -10.90
CA ASN A 40 4.54 1.63 -11.48
C ASN A 40 3.15 1.07 -11.21
N PHE A 41 2.98 -0.23 -11.40
CA PHE A 41 1.69 -0.84 -11.12
C PHE A 41 1.32 -0.76 -9.62
N VAL A 42 2.29 -0.84 -8.70
CA VAL A 42 2.02 -0.64 -7.27
C VAL A 42 1.59 0.80 -6.99
N ILE A 43 2.21 1.77 -7.67
CA ILE A 43 1.85 3.20 -7.57
C ILE A 43 0.41 3.42 -8.08
N GLU A 44 0.07 2.84 -9.23
CA GLU A 44 -1.29 2.91 -9.79
C GLU A 44 -2.33 2.28 -8.85
N ASP A 45 -2.07 1.06 -8.35
CA ASP A 45 -2.93 0.38 -7.38
C ASP A 45 -3.11 1.24 -6.09
N THR A 46 -2.05 1.92 -5.65
CA THR A 46 -2.08 2.81 -4.48
C THR A 46 -2.95 4.05 -4.75
N GLN A 47 -2.85 4.65 -5.93
CA GLN A 47 -3.68 5.81 -6.30
C GLN A 47 -5.16 5.42 -6.42
N GLU A 48 -5.44 4.24 -6.95
CA GLU A 48 -6.80 3.70 -7.00
C GLU A 48 -7.35 3.46 -5.60
N ALA A 49 -6.56 2.87 -4.69
CA ALA A 49 -6.95 2.67 -3.31
C ALA A 49 -7.30 4.01 -2.61
N ILE A 50 -6.49 5.05 -2.82
CA ILE A 50 -6.79 6.41 -2.34
C ILE A 50 -8.13 6.88 -2.89
N ALA A 51 -8.34 6.79 -4.21
CA ALA A 51 -9.57 7.24 -4.84
C ALA A 51 -10.82 6.50 -4.29
N ARG A 52 -10.76 5.17 -4.15
CA ARG A 52 -11.85 4.35 -3.62
C ARG A 52 -12.19 4.73 -2.17
N GLY A 53 -11.20 4.83 -1.30
CA GLY A 53 -11.42 5.18 0.11
C GLY A 53 -11.93 6.61 0.29
N ALA A 54 -11.37 7.59 -0.45
CA ALA A 54 -11.85 8.97 -0.43
C ALA A 54 -13.28 9.09 -0.96
N SER A 55 -13.64 8.32 -1.98
CA SER A 55 -15.01 8.26 -2.49
C SER A 55 -15.98 7.74 -1.43
N ARG A 56 -15.64 6.64 -0.74
CA ARG A 56 -16.49 6.08 0.32
C ARG A 56 -16.65 7.03 1.50
N LEU A 57 -15.57 7.67 1.95
CA LEU A 57 -15.61 8.70 3.00
C LEU A 57 -16.60 9.83 2.66
N ARG A 58 -16.61 10.31 1.41
CA ARG A 58 -17.59 11.30 0.95
C ARG A 58 -19.02 10.76 0.97
N GLN A 59 -19.23 9.51 0.53
CA GLN A 59 -20.57 8.89 0.52
C GLN A 59 -21.17 8.74 1.92
N ILE A 60 -20.35 8.43 2.92
CA ILE A 60 -20.80 8.31 4.32
C ILE A 60 -20.79 9.64 5.09
N GLY A 61 -20.64 10.78 4.38
CA GLY A 61 -20.70 12.13 4.94
C GLY A 61 -19.44 12.56 5.71
N ALA A 62 -18.37 11.78 5.68
CA ALA A 62 -17.11 12.06 6.37
C ALA A 62 -16.13 12.77 5.42
N MET A 63 -16.27 14.09 5.27
CA MET A 63 -15.27 14.92 4.58
C MET A 63 -14.06 15.15 5.50
N GLN A 64 -13.20 14.15 5.65
CA GLN A 64 -11.91 14.35 6.31
C GLN A 64 -10.80 14.64 5.30
N VAL A 65 -10.18 15.80 5.43
CA VAL A 65 -8.88 16.08 4.85
C VAL A 65 -7.86 15.34 5.70
N SER A 66 -7.53 14.11 5.31
CA SER A 66 -6.45 13.38 5.94
C SER A 66 -5.16 14.20 5.77
N LYS A 67 -4.67 14.80 6.87
CA LYS A 67 -3.43 15.57 6.84
C LYS A 67 -2.27 14.59 6.71
N PHE A 68 -1.45 14.82 5.69
CA PHE A 68 -0.20 14.13 5.47
C PHE A 68 0.72 14.29 6.69
N SER A 69 1.31 13.19 7.20
CA SER A 69 2.35 13.26 8.22
C SER A 69 3.73 13.22 7.56
N GLU A 70 4.42 14.37 7.58
CA GLU A 70 5.79 14.46 7.04
C GLU A 70 6.77 13.53 7.79
N ASP A 71 6.56 13.30 9.08
CA ASP A 71 7.44 12.47 9.92
C ASP A 71 7.43 10.99 9.55
N VAL A 72 6.25 10.42 9.30
CA VAL A 72 6.11 9.00 8.91
C VAL A 72 6.74 8.76 7.55
N ASN A 73 6.54 9.69 6.61
CA ASN A 73 7.18 9.66 5.29
C ASN A 73 8.71 9.67 5.40
N ASN A 74 9.27 10.59 6.19
CA ASN A 74 10.72 10.71 6.37
C ASN A 74 11.35 9.43 6.94
N LYS A 75 10.67 8.74 7.87
CA LYS A 75 11.14 7.47 8.43
C LYS A 75 11.16 6.35 7.39
N LEU A 76 10.06 6.17 6.64
CA LEU A 76 9.96 5.14 5.61
C LEU A 76 10.95 5.38 4.45
N LEU A 77 11.10 6.63 4.03
CA LEU A 77 12.09 7.03 3.03
C LEU A 77 13.52 6.74 3.48
N ARG A 78 13.87 7.05 4.74
CA ARG A 78 15.18 6.71 5.30
C ARG A 78 15.42 5.20 5.27
N GLN A 79 14.44 4.39 5.65
CA GLN A 79 14.55 2.94 5.57
C GLN A 79 14.77 2.49 4.12
N GLY A 80 13.98 3.00 3.16
CA GLY A 80 14.15 2.69 1.74
C GLY A 80 15.56 3.05 1.23
N ARG A 81 16.04 4.26 1.52
CA ARG A 81 17.36 4.77 1.10
C ARG A 81 18.54 4.02 1.73
N GLN A 82 18.37 3.46 2.93
CA GLN A 82 19.43 2.69 3.60
C GLN A 82 19.72 1.34 2.92
N ARG A 83 18.83 0.86 2.04
CA ARG A 83 18.99 -0.42 1.33
C ARG A 83 19.89 -0.26 0.12
N ARG A 84 21.03 -0.95 0.16
CA ARG A 84 22.07 -0.84 -0.88
C ARG A 84 21.86 -1.84 -2.02
N GLY A 85 21.39 -3.06 -1.73
CA GLY A 85 21.17 -4.10 -2.73
C GLY A 85 19.83 -3.97 -3.45
N LEU A 86 19.79 -4.30 -4.75
CA LEU A 86 18.52 -4.38 -5.50
C LEU A 86 17.58 -5.44 -4.91
N GLY A 87 18.13 -6.57 -4.45
CA GLY A 87 17.37 -7.61 -3.75
C GLY A 87 16.70 -7.10 -2.47
N ASP A 88 17.45 -6.44 -1.59
CA ASP A 88 16.90 -5.78 -0.39
C ASP A 88 15.80 -4.78 -0.76
N LYS A 89 16.01 -4.08 -1.88
CA LYS A 89 15.06 -3.08 -2.34
C LYS A 89 13.75 -3.69 -2.80
N ILE A 90 13.81 -4.84 -3.46
CA ILE A 90 12.66 -5.61 -3.91
C ILE A 90 11.90 -6.19 -2.71
N TRP A 91 12.63 -6.80 -1.76
CA TRP A 91 12.08 -7.30 -0.50
C TRP A 91 11.33 -6.23 0.29
N PHE A 92 11.86 -5.01 0.34
CA PHE A 92 11.18 -3.91 1.02
C PHE A 92 9.79 -3.63 0.47
N ILE A 93 9.64 -3.63 -0.86
CA ILE A 93 8.34 -3.42 -1.49
C ILE A 93 7.43 -4.62 -1.24
N TYR A 94 7.94 -5.83 -1.44
CA TYR A 94 7.20 -7.07 -1.21
C TYR A 94 6.65 -7.15 0.22
N ASN A 95 7.50 -6.96 1.23
CA ASN A 95 7.09 -6.98 2.64
C ASN A 95 6.06 -5.87 2.96
N GLY A 96 6.22 -4.70 2.33
CA GLY A 96 5.22 -3.65 2.42
C GLY A 96 3.86 -4.06 1.86
N LEU A 97 3.82 -4.76 0.72
CA LEU A 97 2.57 -5.28 0.13
C LEU A 97 1.95 -6.35 1.03
N ASP A 98 2.75 -7.29 1.55
CA ASP A 98 2.27 -8.35 2.44
C ASP A 98 1.66 -7.78 3.74
N HIS A 99 2.36 -6.85 4.40
CA HIS A 99 1.82 -6.18 5.59
C HIS A 99 0.50 -5.44 5.32
N GLN A 100 0.37 -4.83 4.14
CA GLN A 100 -0.86 -4.14 3.74
C GLN A 100 -2.00 -5.13 3.49
N LEU A 101 -1.71 -6.30 2.90
CA LEU A 101 -2.71 -7.36 2.71
C LEU A 101 -3.22 -7.87 4.06
N GLN A 102 -2.31 -8.18 4.98
CA GLN A 102 -2.68 -8.60 6.33
C GLN A 102 -3.52 -7.54 7.05
N TRP A 103 -3.20 -6.25 6.85
CA TRP A 103 -4.00 -5.15 7.41
C TRP A 103 -5.42 -5.15 6.82
N TYR A 104 -5.57 -5.24 5.49
CA TYR A 104 -6.90 -5.33 4.87
C TYR A 104 -7.72 -6.52 5.38
N GLU A 105 -7.13 -7.71 5.46
CA GLU A 105 -7.81 -8.91 5.96
C GLU A 105 -8.26 -8.79 7.42
N ARG A 106 -7.52 -8.05 8.24
CA ARG A 106 -7.96 -7.70 9.61
C ARG A 106 -9.14 -6.73 9.57
N GLN A 107 -9.07 -5.67 8.77
CA GLN A 107 -10.13 -4.66 8.73
C GLN A 107 -11.45 -5.21 8.15
N VAL A 108 -11.40 -6.12 7.17
CA VAL A 108 -12.59 -6.78 6.63
C VAL A 108 -13.41 -7.47 7.74
N LYS A 109 -12.76 -8.04 8.76
CA LYS A 109 -13.43 -8.67 9.91
C LYS A 109 -14.04 -7.67 10.89
N VAL A 110 -13.55 -6.43 10.91
CA VAL A 110 -14.07 -5.35 11.76
C VAL A 110 -15.25 -4.65 11.09
N LEU A 111 -15.26 -4.57 9.76
CA LEU A 111 -16.26 -3.87 8.95
C LEU A 111 -17.55 -4.69 8.70
N VAL A 112 -17.87 -5.68 9.54
CA VAL A 112 -19.01 -6.58 9.33
C VAL A 112 -20.37 -5.88 9.27
N ASP A 113 -20.49 -4.72 9.92
CA ASP A 113 -21.72 -3.93 9.95
C ASP A 113 -21.80 -2.85 8.84
N ASP A 114 -20.78 -2.76 7.97
CA ASP A 114 -20.75 -1.85 6.81
C ASP A 114 -20.29 -2.60 5.56
N ALA A 115 -21.23 -3.30 4.94
CA ALA A 115 -20.99 -4.17 3.78
C ALA A 115 -20.34 -3.45 2.59
N ASP A 116 -20.66 -2.19 2.34
CA ASP A 116 -20.07 -1.42 1.25
C ASP A 116 -18.59 -1.11 1.52
N THR A 117 -18.27 -0.66 2.75
CA THR A 117 -16.88 -0.39 3.12
C THR A 117 -16.09 -1.70 3.17
N GLN A 118 -16.69 -2.77 3.69
CA GLN A 118 -16.10 -4.11 3.65
C GLN A 118 -15.80 -4.56 2.22
N ALA A 119 -16.74 -4.40 1.28
CA ALA A 119 -16.57 -4.79 -0.11
C ALA A 119 -15.40 -4.06 -0.80
N ILE A 120 -15.19 -2.78 -0.48
CA ILE A 120 -14.03 -2.03 -0.95
C ILE A 120 -12.73 -2.69 -0.48
N PHE A 121 -12.64 -3.05 0.80
CA PHE A 121 -11.43 -3.66 1.37
C PHE A 121 -11.20 -5.08 0.85
N VAL A 122 -12.26 -5.85 0.60
CA VAL A 122 -12.15 -7.16 -0.07
C VAL A 122 -11.56 -7.01 -1.47
N ALA A 123 -12.10 -6.08 -2.27
CA ALA A 123 -11.59 -5.84 -3.62
C ALA A 123 -10.12 -5.36 -3.62
N LEU A 124 -9.75 -4.48 -2.67
CA LEU A 124 -8.37 -4.04 -2.51
C LEU A 124 -7.44 -5.18 -2.08
N ALA A 125 -7.90 -6.08 -1.22
CA ALA A 125 -7.13 -7.26 -0.83
C ALA A 125 -6.90 -8.22 -2.00
N GLU A 126 -7.90 -8.45 -2.84
CA GLU A 126 -7.78 -9.30 -4.04
C GLU A 126 -6.79 -8.71 -5.06
N GLN A 127 -6.89 -7.42 -5.34
CA GLN A 127 -5.93 -6.71 -6.19
C GLN A 127 -4.51 -6.82 -5.64
N LEU A 128 -4.36 -6.70 -4.31
CA LEU A 128 -3.06 -6.79 -3.66
C LEU A 128 -2.47 -8.21 -3.67
N ARG A 129 -3.29 -9.27 -3.56
CA ARG A 129 -2.83 -10.65 -3.74
C ARG A 129 -2.26 -10.88 -5.13
N ALA A 130 -2.98 -10.45 -6.16
CA ALA A 130 -2.48 -10.54 -7.54
C ALA A 130 -1.18 -9.75 -7.73
N ARG A 131 -1.03 -8.61 -7.04
CA ARG A 131 0.22 -7.84 -7.05
C ARG A 131 1.36 -8.58 -6.36
N ILE A 132 1.12 -9.14 -5.18
CA ILE A 132 2.11 -9.93 -4.43
C ILE A 132 2.62 -11.09 -5.28
N ASP A 133 1.74 -11.83 -5.95
CA ASP A 133 2.14 -12.94 -6.81
C ASP A 133 3.02 -12.49 -7.98
N ARG A 134 2.72 -11.34 -8.60
CA ARG A 134 3.62 -10.74 -9.62
C ARG A 134 5.00 -10.40 -9.06
N TRP A 135 5.06 -9.89 -7.83
CA TRP A 135 6.33 -9.58 -7.17
C TRP A 135 7.11 -10.85 -6.81
N ARG A 136 6.44 -11.94 -6.41
CA ARG A 136 7.09 -13.25 -6.21
C ARG A 136 7.73 -13.76 -7.50
N ASN A 137 6.98 -13.74 -8.60
CA ASN A 137 7.51 -14.16 -9.90
C ASN A 137 8.72 -13.30 -10.32
N LEU A 138 8.65 -11.98 -10.14
CA LEU A 138 9.77 -11.08 -10.39
C LEU A 138 10.99 -11.44 -9.54
N MET A 139 10.79 -11.72 -8.25
CA MET A 139 11.87 -12.13 -7.34
C MET A 139 12.53 -13.43 -7.78
N ASP A 140 11.74 -14.41 -8.21
CA ASP A 140 12.21 -15.70 -8.71
C ASP A 140 12.99 -15.54 -10.02
N GLU A 141 12.46 -14.77 -10.98
CA GLU A 141 13.12 -14.48 -12.26
C GLU A 141 14.46 -13.76 -12.08
N MET A 142 14.50 -12.80 -11.16
CA MET A 142 15.70 -12.02 -10.83
C MET A 142 16.64 -12.75 -9.87
N LYS A 143 16.28 -13.95 -9.39
CA LYS A 143 17.04 -14.74 -8.41
C LYS A 143 17.36 -13.93 -7.16
N VAL A 144 16.39 -13.17 -6.66
CA VAL A 144 16.52 -12.38 -5.44
C VAL A 144 16.77 -13.34 -4.27
N PRO A 145 17.90 -13.23 -3.54
CA PRO A 145 18.17 -14.12 -2.43
C PRO A 145 17.13 -13.93 -1.32
N PRO A 146 16.84 -14.95 -0.50
CA PRO A 146 15.97 -14.82 0.67
C PRO A 146 16.42 -13.67 1.59
N GLU A 147 15.47 -13.03 2.26
CA GLU A 147 15.78 -12.01 3.27
C GLU A 147 16.64 -12.62 4.39
N LYS A 148 17.69 -11.90 4.79
CA LYS A 148 18.66 -12.35 5.81
C LYS A 148 18.21 -12.09 7.23
#